data_AF-A0A4Z1IJS2-F1
#
_entry.id   AF-A0A4Z1IJS2-F1
#
_cell.length_a   1.000
_cell.length_b   1.000
_cell.length_c   1.000
_cell.angle_alpha   90.00
_cell.angle_beta   90.00
_cell.angle_gamma   90.00
#
_symmetry.space_group_name_H-M   'P 1'
#
loop_
_entity.id
_entity.type
_entity.pdbx_description
1 polymer ?
#
loop_
_entity_poly.entity_id
_entity_poly.type
_entity_poly.pdbx_seq_one_letter_code
_entity_poly.pdbx_strand_id
1 'polypeptide(L)'
;MFSHTERLTSEEFQILEQEKIVDPDNWNEPVRYSPSSTSSGTSLRLCYKNSTNFVTFDLPECLESVALIEYLGYTRAKADEIFARWSARPDPDSTPNSLVDYTLSELKNLDQPPLEEYLDRPAEAMRRLGISEDTITRITDPKHKDMLEMEPLATWLERGMQSRFGTVMRYLDILKRKSRKLLG
;
A
#
# COMPACT_ATOMS: atom_id res chain seq x y z
N MET A 1 2.52 15.31 -19.76
CA MET A 1 1.52 14.97 -18.71
C MET A 1 0.43 14.14 -19.38
N PHE A 2 0.40 12.83 -19.14
CA PHE A 2 -0.65 11.96 -19.71
C PHE A 2 -1.67 11.66 -18.61
N SER A 3 -2.91 12.13 -18.75
CA SER A 3 -4.02 11.77 -17.87
C SER A 3 -4.84 10.66 -18.54
N HIS A 4 -4.93 9.49 -17.92
CA HIS A 4 -5.59 8.30 -18.50
C HIS A 4 -6.83 7.92 -17.71
N THR A 5 -7.98 7.74 -18.37
CA THR A 5 -9.27 7.41 -17.74
C THR A 5 -9.66 5.98 -18.10
N GLU A 6 -9.93 5.10 -17.12
CA GLU A 6 -10.36 3.72 -17.36
C GLU A 6 -11.53 3.31 -16.45
N ARG A 7 -12.41 2.45 -16.98
CA ARG A 7 -13.61 1.93 -16.30
C ARG A 7 -13.24 0.71 -15.46
N LEU A 8 -13.51 0.78 -14.16
CA LEU A 8 -13.34 -0.30 -13.19
C LEU A 8 -14.58 -1.21 -13.14
N THR A 9 -14.39 -2.48 -12.78
CA THR A 9 -15.48 -3.41 -12.44
C THR A 9 -15.94 -3.22 -10.98
N SER A 10 -17.10 -3.79 -10.60
CA SER A 10 -17.67 -3.63 -9.25
C SER A 10 -16.83 -4.26 -8.14
N GLU A 11 -16.10 -5.33 -8.42
CA GLU A 11 -15.20 -5.98 -7.44
C GLU A 11 -13.93 -5.16 -7.22
N GLU A 12 -13.39 -4.53 -8.28
CA GLU A 12 -12.28 -3.56 -8.17
C GLU A 12 -12.67 -2.33 -7.38
N PHE A 13 -13.92 -1.91 -7.50
CA PHE A 13 -14.45 -0.78 -6.76
C PHE A 13 -14.54 -1.08 -5.26
N GLN A 14 -14.97 -2.28 -4.87
CA GLN A 14 -14.99 -2.70 -3.47
C GLN A 14 -13.58 -2.79 -2.86
N ILE A 15 -12.57 -3.21 -3.63
CA ILE A 15 -11.18 -3.25 -3.17
C ILE A 15 -10.64 -1.82 -2.97
N LEU A 16 -10.96 -0.88 -3.85
CA LEU A 16 -10.56 0.53 -3.71
C LEU A 16 -11.34 1.30 -2.63
N GLU A 17 -12.62 0.95 -2.40
CA GLU A 17 -13.41 1.43 -1.26
C GLU A 17 -12.84 0.91 0.06
N GLN A 18 -12.45 -0.36 0.13
CA GLN A 18 -11.81 -0.95 1.31
C GLN A 18 -10.42 -0.35 1.58
N GLU A 19 -9.66 0.00 0.53
CA GLU A 19 -8.39 0.74 0.67
C GLU A 19 -8.59 2.23 1.02
N LYS A 20 -9.82 2.73 1.17
CA LYS A 20 -10.17 4.14 1.44
C LYS A 20 -9.61 5.11 0.38
N ILE A 21 -9.44 4.62 -0.85
CA ILE A 21 -9.14 5.45 -2.03
C ILE A 21 -10.43 6.14 -2.51
N VAL A 22 -11.60 5.59 -2.18
CA VAL A 22 -12.91 6.20 -2.43
C VAL A 22 -13.73 6.12 -1.15
N ASP A 23 -14.13 7.27 -0.60
CA ASP A 23 -15.10 7.34 0.50
C ASP A 23 -16.47 7.69 -0.11
N PRO A 24 -17.46 6.79 -0.09
CA PRO A 24 -18.74 7.00 -0.75
C PRO A 24 -19.65 8.02 -0.04
N ASP A 25 -19.33 8.46 1.18
CA ASP A 25 -20.13 9.42 1.94
C ASP A 25 -19.49 10.82 2.04
N ASN A 26 -18.23 10.99 1.61
CA ASN A 26 -17.48 12.24 1.76
C ASN A 26 -17.12 12.92 0.41
N TRP A 27 -18.04 12.91 -0.56
CA TRP A 27 -17.86 13.50 -1.89
C TRP A 27 -17.75 15.04 -1.92
N ASN A 28 -17.77 15.72 -0.78
CA ASN A 28 -17.78 17.18 -0.69
C ASN A 28 -16.45 17.80 -0.21
N GLU A 29 -15.47 16.99 0.23
CA GLU A 29 -14.16 17.52 0.62
C GLU A 29 -13.05 17.14 -0.37
N PRO A 30 -12.25 18.11 -0.85
CA PRO A 30 -11.06 17.80 -1.62
C PRO A 30 -10.05 17.11 -0.70
N VAL A 31 -9.83 15.82 -0.91
CA VAL A 31 -8.79 15.07 -0.20
C VAL A 31 -7.44 15.72 -0.49
N ARG A 32 -6.92 16.48 0.48
CA ARG A 32 -5.61 17.13 0.40
C ARG A 32 -4.53 16.10 0.66
N TYR A 33 -4.02 15.48 -0.40
CA TYR A 33 -2.68 14.91 -0.33
C TYR A 33 -1.66 16.03 -0.51
N SER A 34 -0.87 16.28 0.53
CA SER A 34 0.30 17.16 0.44
C SER A 34 1.39 16.41 -0.33
N PRO A 35 1.97 17.00 -1.38
CA PRO A 35 3.06 16.37 -2.11
C PRO A 35 4.33 16.48 -1.27
N SER A 36 4.66 15.45 -0.50
CA SER A 36 6.03 15.27 -0.04
C SER A 36 6.84 14.83 -1.26
N SER A 37 7.56 15.79 -1.81
CA SER A 37 8.47 15.61 -2.93
C SER A 37 9.52 14.54 -2.58
N THR A 38 10.00 13.83 -3.61
CA THR A 38 11.13 12.86 -3.64
C THR A 38 10.83 11.35 -3.56
N SER A 39 9.82 10.84 -4.28
CA SER A 39 9.82 9.42 -4.67
C SER A 39 9.35 9.22 -6.12
N SER A 40 10.03 8.33 -6.85
CA SER A 40 9.71 7.94 -8.23
C SER A 40 8.39 7.18 -8.27
N GLY A 41 7.30 7.87 -8.62
CA GLY A 41 5.95 7.30 -8.71
C GLY A 41 5.21 7.83 -9.93
N THR A 42 4.41 6.97 -10.56
CA THR A 42 3.50 7.37 -11.63
C THR A 42 2.14 7.70 -11.03
N SER A 43 1.67 8.92 -11.24
CA SER A 43 0.36 9.35 -10.76
C SER A 43 -0.76 8.81 -11.64
N LEU A 44 -1.67 8.03 -11.06
CA LEU A 44 -2.83 7.45 -11.72
C LEU A 44 -4.09 8.21 -11.37
N ARG A 45 -4.91 8.49 -12.39
CA ARG A 45 -6.20 9.17 -12.23
C ARG A 45 -7.33 8.20 -12.58
N LEU A 46 -8.05 7.72 -11.57
CA LEU A 46 -9.21 6.86 -11.75
C LEU A 46 -10.50 7.69 -11.82
N CYS A 47 -11.44 7.25 -12.64
CA CYS A 47 -12.75 7.85 -12.80
C CYS A 47 -13.81 6.76 -12.77
N TYR A 48 -14.83 6.91 -11.94
CA TYR A 48 -15.97 6.00 -11.96
C TYR A 48 -16.94 6.37 -13.09
N LYS A 49 -17.62 5.36 -13.63
CA LYS A 49 -18.55 5.49 -14.75
C LYS A 49 -19.60 6.59 -14.46
N ASN A 50 -19.64 7.60 -15.32
CA ASN A 50 -20.53 8.77 -15.25
C ASN A 50 -20.27 9.74 -14.08
N SER A 51 -19.12 9.66 -13.41
CA SER A 51 -18.70 10.64 -12.40
C SER A 51 -17.77 11.69 -13.02
N THR A 52 -17.91 12.95 -12.61
CA THR A 52 -16.92 14.01 -12.86
C THR A 52 -15.79 14.02 -11.84
N ASN A 53 -15.89 13.19 -10.79
CA ASN A 53 -14.91 13.11 -9.73
C ASN A 53 -13.82 12.11 -10.09
N PHE A 54 -12.58 12.52 -9.89
CA PHE A 54 -11.41 11.71 -10.14
C PHE A 54 -10.68 11.48 -8.83
N VAL A 55 -10.26 10.25 -8.61
CA VAL A 55 -9.29 9.95 -7.56
C VAL A 55 -7.92 9.85 -8.19
N THR A 56 -6.97 10.57 -7.60
CA THR A 56 -5.57 10.50 -8.01
C THR A 56 -4.79 9.82 -6.91
N PHE A 57 -3.98 8.83 -7.27
CA PHE A 57 -3.06 8.20 -6.34
C PHE A 57 -1.77 7.85 -7.07
N ASP A 58 -0.67 7.84 -6.32
CA ASP A 58 0.63 7.52 -6.89
C ASP A 58 0.87 6.01 -6.80
N LEU A 59 1.24 5.43 -7.94
CA LEU A 59 1.59 4.03 -8.07
C LEU A 59 3.12 3.88 -8.19
N PRO A 60 3.74 2.94 -7.47
CA PRO A 60 5.14 2.61 -7.69
C PRO A 60 5.34 2.12 -9.13
N GLU A 61 6.39 2.62 -9.78
CA GLU A 61 6.70 2.28 -11.18
C GLU A 61 7.36 0.91 -11.33
N CYS A 62 7.98 0.42 -10.26
CA CYS A 62 8.72 -0.83 -10.21
C CYS A 62 8.36 -1.62 -8.94
N LEU A 63 8.25 -2.94 -9.08
CA LEU A 63 7.98 -3.87 -7.98
C LEU A 63 9.19 -4.09 -7.07
N GLU A 64 10.38 -3.68 -7.50
CA GLU A 64 11.60 -3.73 -6.71
C GLU A 64 12.07 -2.29 -6.45
N SER A 65 11.33 -1.58 -5.59
CA SER A 65 11.62 -0.20 -5.26
C SER A 65 11.20 0.16 -3.84
N VAL A 66 11.85 1.18 -3.27
CA VAL A 66 11.45 1.77 -1.98
C VAL A 66 10.00 2.29 -2.05
N ALA A 67 9.60 2.86 -3.19
CA ALA A 67 8.25 3.37 -3.41
C ALA A 67 7.18 2.28 -3.25
N LEU A 68 7.49 1.02 -3.63
CA LEU A 68 6.57 -0.09 -3.36
C LEU A 68 6.38 -0.29 -1.85
N ILE A 69 7.46 -0.32 -1.08
CA ILE A 69 7.41 -0.58 0.36
C ILE A 69 6.63 0.53 1.10
N GLU A 70 6.81 1.79 0.67
CA GLU A 70 5.99 2.91 1.13
C GLU A 70 4.52 2.73 0.79
N TYR A 71 4.22 2.35 -0.46
CA TYR A 71 2.85 2.12 -0.92
C TYR A 71 2.15 1.00 -0.13
N LEU A 72 2.89 -0.03 0.27
CA LEU A 72 2.38 -1.11 1.14
C LEU A 72 2.00 -0.60 2.53
N GLY A 73 2.53 0.54 2.98
CA GLY A 73 2.09 1.24 4.18
C GLY A 73 3.19 1.56 5.17
N TYR A 74 4.46 1.26 4.87
CA TYR A 74 5.59 1.66 5.70
C TYR A 74 5.93 3.14 5.54
N THR A 75 6.54 3.72 6.57
CA THR A 75 7.17 5.04 6.50
C THR A 75 8.36 5.02 5.54
N ARG A 76 8.71 6.18 4.96
CA ARG A 76 9.88 6.31 4.08
C ARG A 76 11.17 5.79 4.71
N ALA A 77 11.44 6.18 5.96
CA ALA A 77 12.65 5.75 6.67
C ALA A 77 12.73 4.23 6.83
N LYS A 78 11.60 3.59 7.19
CA LYS A 78 11.53 2.14 7.33
C LYS A 78 11.62 1.43 5.97
N ALA A 79 11.01 2.01 4.93
CA ALA A 79 11.10 1.51 3.57
C ALA A 79 12.55 1.50 3.05
N ASP A 80 13.31 2.57 3.28
CA ASP A 80 14.74 2.64 2.95
C ASP A 80 15.55 1.56 3.72
N GLU A 81 15.27 1.37 5.02
CA GLU A 81 15.91 0.32 5.84
C GLU A 81 15.63 -1.10 5.28
N ILE A 82 14.36 -1.42 5.02
CA ILE A 82 13.95 -2.73 4.48
C ILE A 82 14.61 -2.97 3.12
N PHE A 83 14.55 -1.98 2.22
CA PHE A 83 15.13 -2.09 0.89
C PHE A 83 16.65 -2.29 0.93
N ALA A 84 17.35 -1.56 1.81
CA ALA A 84 18.79 -1.72 1.99
C ALA A 84 19.16 -3.12 2.48
N ARG A 85 18.43 -3.66 3.47
CA ARG A 85 18.68 -5.03 3.98
C ARG A 85 18.36 -6.10 2.93
N TRP A 86 17.24 -5.95 2.21
CA TRP A 86 16.90 -6.86 1.12
C TRP A 86 17.97 -6.83 0.02
N SER A 87 18.44 -5.65 -0.37
CA SER A 87 19.47 -5.50 -1.43
C SER A 87 20.84 -6.04 -1.01
N ALA A 88 21.17 -5.97 0.29
CA ALA A 88 22.44 -6.45 0.84
C ALA A 88 22.42 -7.94 1.26
N ARG A 89 21.32 -8.66 1.00
CA ARG A 89 21.18 -10.06 1.45
C ARG A 89 22.26 -10.96 0.83
N PRO A 90 22.80 -11.94 1.59
CA PRO A 90 23.73 -12.90 1.04
C PRO A 90 23.03 -13.81 0.03
N ASP A 91 23.64 -13.98 -1.14
CA ASP A 91 23.22 -14.93 -2.17
C ASP A 91 21.73 -14.82 -2.59
N PRO A 92 21.39 -13.87 -3.48
CA PRO A 92 20.02 -13.65 -3.94
C PRO A 92 19.42 -14.86 -4.69
N ASP A 93 20.27 -15.77 -5.17
CA ASP A 93 19.85 -17.00 -5.86
C ASP A 93 19.45 -18.10 -4.86
N SER A 94 19.94 -18.04 -3.62
CA SER A 94 19.59 -19.00 -2.54
C SER A 94 18.34 -18.62 -1.74
N THR A 95 18.02 -17.33 -1.67
CA THR A 95 16.83 -16.79 -0.98
C THR A 95 15.98 -15.99 -1.99
N PRO A 96 15.19 -16.69 -2.82
CA PRO A 96 14.37 -16.07 -3.87
C PRO A 96 13.13 -15.35 -3.31
N ASN A 97 13.23 -14.79 -2.11
CA ASN A 97 12.17 -13.98 -1.54
C ASN A 97 12.11 -12.68 -2.34
N SER A 98 10.96 -12.46 -2.97
CA SER A 98 10.68 -11.19 -3.63
C SER A 98 10.75 -10.05 -2.61
N LEU A 99 10.87 -8.80 -3.08
CA LEU A 99 10.87 -7.64 -2.18
C LEU A 99 9.59 -7.60 -1.32
N VAL A 100 8.44 -8.02 -1.86
CA VAL A 100 7.19 -8.07 -1.10
C VAL A 100 7.23 -9.15 -0.02
N ASP A 101 7.74 -10.35 -0.31
CA ASP A 101 7.85 -11.42 0.70
C ASP A 101 8.76 -11.00 1.85
N TYR A 102 9.88 -10.35 1.52
CA TYR A 102 10.80 -9.79 2.50
C TYR A 102 10.13 -8.71 3.34
N THR A 103 9.38 -7.81 2.70
CA THR A 103 8.64 -6.72 3.37
C THR A 103 7.55 -7.24 4.30
N LEU A 104 6.81 -8.28 3.89
CA LEU A 104 5.79 -8.92 4.73
C LEU A 104 6.42 -9.66 5.92
N SER A 105 7.63 -10.20 5.75
CA SER A 105 8.33 -10.89 6.83
C SER A 105 8.68 -9.98 8.01
N GLU A 106 8.78 -8.66 7.80
CA GLU A 106 8.98 -7.66 8.86
C GLU A 106 7.84 -7.66 9.88
N LEU A 107 6.63 -8.04 9.49
CA LEU A 107 5.48 -8.09 10.40
C LEU A 107 5.68 -9.09 11.54
N LYS A 108 6.53 -10.10 11.35
CA LYS A 108 6.91 -11.06 12.40
C LYS A 108 7.61 -10.39 13.59
N ASN A 109 8.20 -9.20 13.39
CA ASN A 109 8.83 -8.46 14.48
C ASN A 109 7.80 -7.95 15.50
N LEU A 110 6.50 -7.86 15.16
CA LEU A 110 5.45 -7.48 16.12
C LEU A 110 5.34 -8.48 17.28
N ASP A 111 5.53 -9.76 16.99
CA ASP A 111 5.46 -10.85 17.97
C ASP A 111 6.83 -11.11 18.62
N GLN A 112 7.76 -10.14 18.54
CA GLN A 112 9.10 -10.25 19.12
C GLN A 112 9.38 -9.06 20.04
N PRO A 113 10.19 -9.22 21.09
CA PRO A 113 10.65 -8.11 21.90
C PRO A 113 11.45 -7.08 21.07
N PRO A 114 11.29 -5.77 21.33
CA PRO A 114 10.45 -5.17 22.37
C PRO A 114 9.02 -4.85 21.91
N LEU A 115 8.62 -5.18 20.67
CA LEU A 115 7.32 -4.78 20.11
C LEU A 115 6.15 -5.56 20.71
N GLU A 116 6.39 -6.80 21.14
CA GLU A 116 5.38 -7.64 21.81
C GLU A 116 4.74 -6.93 23.02
N GLU A 117 5.50 -6.09 23.73
CA GLU A 117 5.04 -5.29 24.89
C GLU A 117 4.02 -4.19 24.54
N TYR A 118 3.80 -3.93 23.25
CA TYR A 118 2.91 -2.89 22.74
C TYR A 118 1.69 -3.46 22.03
N LEU A 119 1.48 -4.78 22.02
CA LEU A 119 0.33 -5.41 21.36
C LEU A 119 -1.02 -4.99 21.97
N ASP A 120 -1.02 -4.55 23.24
CA ASP A 120 -2.17 -3.94 23.91
C ASP A 120 -2.51 -2.53 23.38
N ARG A 121 -1.58 -1.91 22.65
CA ARG A 121 -1.67 -0.59 22.03
C ARG A 121 -1.34 -0.67 20.54
N PRO A 122 -2.24 -1.22 19.71
CA PRO A 122 -1.97 -1.53 18.29
C PRO A 122 -1.37 -0.37 17.48
N ALA A 123 -1.87 0.85 17.69
CA ALA A 123 -1.33 2.04 17.02
C ALA A 123 0.15 2.29 17.37
N GLU A 124 0.53 2.12 18.63
CA GLU A 124 1.90 2.33 19.08
C GLU A 124 2.83 1.21 18.58
N ALA A 125 2.39 -0.04 18.61
CA ALA A 125 3.12 -1.16 18.03
C ALA A 125 3.41 -0.91 16.53
N MET A 126 2.40 -0.48 15.77
CA MET A 126 2.55 -0.13 14.36
C MET A 126 3.53 1.03 14.12
N ARG A 127 3.44 2.12 14.90
CA ARG A 127 4.41 3.24 14.78
C ARG A 127 5.83 2.77 15.00
N ARG A 128 6.06 1.94 16.02
CA ARG A 128 7.38 1.43 16.37
C ARG A 128 7.92 0.45 15.34
N LEU A 129 7.05 -0.32 14.69
CA LEU A 129 7.42 -1.14 13.54
C LEU A 129 7.79 -0.28 12.31
N GLY A 130 7.35 0.98 12.27
CA GLY A 130 7.59 1.92 11.19
C GLY A 130 6.47 1.96 10.15
N ILE A 131 5.24 1.59 10.53
CA ILE A 131 4.04 1.76 9.71
C ILE A 131 3.64 3.24 9.69
N SER A 132 3.21 3.72 8.52
CA SER A 132 2.78 5.10 8.30
C SER A 132 1.51 5.46 9.06
N GLU A 133 1.38 6.72 9.49
CA GLU A 133 0.18 7.21 10.20
C GLU A 133 -1.11 7.07 9.38
N ASP A 134 -1.04 7.18 8.05
CA ASP A 134 -2.18 6.93 7.15
C ASP A 134 -2.65 5.48 7.27
N THR A 135 -1.71 4.53 7.22
CA THR A 135 -2.03 3.09 7.33
C THR A 135 -2.54 2.77 8.74
N ILE A 136 -1.94 3.34 9.78
CA ILE A 136 -2.41 3.21 11.16
C ILE A 136 -3.86 3.68 11.28
N THR A 137 -4.15 4.90 10.81
CA THR A 137 -5.48 5.51 10.90
C THR A 137 -6.54 4.66 10.20
N ARG A 138 -6.20 4.06 9.05
CA ARG A 138 -7.10 3.16 8.32
C ARG A 138 -7.35 1.86 9.07
N ILE A 139 -6.30 1.24 9.61
CA ILE A 139 -6.42 -0.03 10.33
C ILE A 139 -7.17 0.16 11.65
N THR A 140 -6.87 1.23 12.40
CA THR A 140 -7.49 1.52 13.70
C THR A 140 -8.80 2.31 13.60
N ASP A 141 -9.38 2.43 12.40
CA ASP A 141 -10.67 3.09 12.21
C ASP A 141 -11.73 2.37 13.10
N PRO A 142 -12.52 3.10 13.91
CA PRO A 142 -13.51 2.48 14.79
C PRO A 142 -14.46 1.51 14.10
N LYS A 143 -14.71 1.68 12.79
CA LYS A 143 -15.53 0.75 11.99
C LYS A 143 -14.94 -0.65 11.85
N HIS A 144 -13.64 -0.81 12.10
CA HIS A 144 -12.91 -2.09 12.05
C HIS A 144 -12.59 -2.65 13.45
N LYS A 145 -13.13 -2.05 14.52
CA LYS A 145 -12.82 -2.45 15.89
C LYS A 145 -13.10 -3.94 16.14
N ASP A 146 -14.29 -4.40 15.77
CA ASP A 146 -14.69 -5.80 15.97
C ASP A 146 -13.76 -6.77 15.22
N MET A 147 -13.25 -6.34 14.06
CA MET A 147 -12.32 -7.11 13.24
C MET A 147 -10.93 -7.19 13.88
N LEU A 148 -10.43 -6.09 14.43
CA LEU A 148 -9.16 -6.05 15.16
C LEU A 148 -9.15 -6.91 16.43
N GLU A 149 -10.31 -7.15 17.02
CA GLU A 149 -10.44 -8.03 18.20
C GLU A 149 -10.45 -9.52 17.84
N MET A 150 -10.71 -9.88 16.58
CA MET A 150 -10.85 -11.28 16.15
C MET A 150 -9.56 -11.92 15.62
N GLU A 151 -8.60 -11.14 15.14
CA GLU A 151 -7.35 -11.66 14.57
C GLU A 151 -6.13 -10.87 15.05
N PRO A 152 -4.93 -11.49 15.08
CA PRO A 152 -3.70 -10.79 15.40
C PRO A 152 -3.44 -9.58 14.50
N LEU A 153 -2.86 -8.53 15.06
CA LEU A 153 -2.52 -7.29 14.34
C LEU A 153 -1.64 -7.55 13.10
N ALA A 154 -0.69 -8.48 13.21
CA ALA A 154 0.18 -8.87 12.10
C ALA A 154 -0.61 -9.44 10.91
N THR A 155 -1.63 -10.25 11.16
CA THR A 155 -2.50 -10.82 10.12
C THR A 155 -3.29 -9.74 9.38
N TRP A 156 -3.78 -8.73 10.10
CA TRP A 156 -4.48 -7.59 9.51
C TRP A 156 -3.57 -6.77 8.60
N LEU A 157 -2.36 -6.46 9.08
CA LEU A 157 -1.35 -5.75 8.30
C LEU A 157 -0.95 -6.54 7.06
N GLU A 158 -0.73 -7.85 7.20
CA GLU A 158 -0.36 -8.72 6.09
C GLU A 158 -1.42 -8.71 4.98
N ARG A 159 -2.70 -8.89 5.35
CA ARG A 159 -3.82 -8.85 4.39
C ARG A 159 -3.93 -7.49 3.72
N GLY A 160 -3.81 -6.40 4.47
CA GLY A 160 -3.84 -5.04 3.92
C GLY A 160 -2.71 -4.78 2.93
N MET A 161 -1.49 -5.23 3.26
CA MET A 161 -0.33 -5.11 2.37
C MET A 161 -0.46 -5.99 1.12
N GLN A 162 -0.95 -7.23 1.26
CA GLN A 162 -1.17 -8.13 0.13
C GLN A 162 -2.24 -7.57 -0.84
N SER A 163 -3.32 -6.99 -0.32
CA SER A 163 -4.31 -6.28 -1.15
C SER A 163 -3.66 -5.18 -1.97
N ARG A 164 -2.92 -4.28 -1.31
CA ARG A 164 -2.21 -3.16 -1.95
C ARG A 164 -1.21 -3.66 -3.00
N PHE A 165 -0.47 -4.72 -2.72
CA PHE A 165 0.44 -5.33 -3.69
C PHE A 165 -0.30 -5.86 -4.92
N GLY A 166 -1.44 -6.53 -4.73
CA GLY A 166 -2.32 -6.98 -5.81
C GLY A 166 -2.79 -5.82 -6.68
N THR A 167 -3.16 -4.70 -6.06
CA THR A 167 -3.53 -3.44 -6.74
C THR A 167 -2.37 -2.95 -7.63
N VAL A 168 -1.14 -2.89 -7.11
CA VAL A 168 0.05 -2.48 -7.89
C VAL A 168 0.29 -3.39 -9.08
N MET A 169 0.35 -4.70 -8.85
CA MET A 169 0.59 -5.70 -9.89
C MET A 169 -0.39 -5.56 -11.05
N ARG A 170 -1.67 -5.43 -10.71
CA ARG A 170 -2.75 -5.29 -11.68
C ARG A 170 -2.60 -4.03 -12.53
N TYR A 171 -2.40 -2.86 -11.91
CA TYR A 171 -2.32 -1.62 -12.66
C TYR A 171 -1.04 -1.51 -13.51
N LEU A 172 0.09 -1.97 -12.99
CA LEU A 172 1.32 -2.03 -13.79
C LEU A 172 1.16 -2.92 -15.03
N ASP A 173 0.48 -4.06 -14.92
CA ASP A 173 0.22 -4.92 -16.07
C ASP A 173 -0.73 -4.26 -17.09
N ILE A 174 -1.78 -3.59 -16.63
CA ILE A 174 -2.68 -2.80 -17.49
C ILE A 174 -1.88 -1.74 -18.27
N LEU A 175 -1.03 -0.97 -17.60
CA LEU A 175 -0.20 0.06 -18.22
C LEU A 175 0.78 -0.54 -19.23
N LYS A 176 1.43 -1.66 -18.90
CA LYS A 176 2.34 -2.39 -19.82
C LYS A 176 1.63 -2.95 -21.05
N ARG A 177 0.40 -3.44 -20.91
CA ARG A 177 -0.39 -3.91 -22.07
C ARG A 177 -0.76 -2.75 -22.99
N LYS A 178 -1.06 -1.58 -22.43
CA LYS A 178 -1.42 -0.39 -23.21
C LYS A 178 -0.23 0.23 -23.92
N SER A 179 0.92 0.35 -23.26
CA SER A 179 2.13 0.88 -23.91
C SER A 179 2.52 0.06 -25.14
N ARG A 180 2.41 -1.27 -25.07
CA ARG A 180 2.65 -2.17 -26.21
C ARG A 180 1.67 -1.95 -27.38
N LYS A 181 0.42 -1.56 -27.11
CA LYS A 181 -0.58 -1.26 -28.15
C LYS A 181 -0.41 0.12 -28.80
N LEU A 182 0.30 1.04 -28.14
CA LEU A 182 0.54 2.38 -28.66
C LEU A 182 1.85 2.47 -29.46
N LEU A 183 2.76 1.51 -29.26
CA LEU A 183 4.07 1.45 -29.89
C LEU A 183 4.16 0.42 -31.05
N GLY A 184 3.07 -0.30 -31.32
CA GLY A 184 2.93 -1.23 -32.45
C GLY A 184 1.80 -0.78 -33.37
#